data_AF-A0A845RL01-F1
#
_entry.id   AF-A0A845RL01-F1
#
_cell.length_a   1.000
_cell.length_b   1.000
_cell.length_c   1.000
_cell.angle_alpha   90.00
_cell.angle_beta   90.00
_cell.angle_gamma   90.00
#
_symmetry.space_group_name_H-M   'P 1'
#
loop_
_entity.id
_entity.type
_entity.pdbx_description
1 polymer ?
#
loop_
_entity_poly.entity_id
_entity_poly.type
_entity_poly.pdbx_seq_one_letter_code
_entity_poly.pdbx_strand_id
1 'polypeptide(L)'
;MKDLVQCTVSRDDFQRWLYWGKTPLTIYKGEEAVTMLLKIEKKPVDYLYQTAVEADGCISWKNGLTFCGVHDIGKKTLYLTKGLSTILTDGQAPFAARAIPSMVDEICAKINQRVEEIIANDRSNLPTQIVSSGQAKRDLQYYQDYGAKETVICQIFANQAPDGQFHSDYILNELPEAAFMAWLQDPEGFIETEADQHIKINQEKFLLQFLKDDALLAEYQALMQDTENPIHRMKAITEALKASGAKTVTVTVEKDGMELTFKTAANSLTGHRNYYSTYDIPAQDRREFEQLFGRSANYCAEDITRITYGKKTLYEAPPIQAEDMAERIEMGGMQLG
;
A
#
# COMPACT_ATOMS: atom_id res chain seq x y z
N MET A 1 5.41 25.58 -2.71
CA MET A 1 4.60 25.77 -3.93
C MET A 1 3.62 24.62 -4.03
N LYS A 2 2.50 24.79 -4.73
CA LYS A 2 1.63 23.66 -5.06
C LYS A 2 2.38 22.69 -5.98
N ASP A 3 2.01 21.42 -5.94
CA ASP A 3 2.56 20.40 -6.81
C ASP A 3 2.42 20.78 -8.30
N LEU A 4 3.41 20.36 -9.09
CA LEU A 4 3.58 20.68 -10.49
C LEU A 4 3.54 19.41 -11.35
N VAL A 5 3.08 19.58 -12.58
CA VAL A 5 2.97 18.55 -13.61
C VAL A 5 3.98 18.87 -14.70
N GLN A 6 4.88 17.95 -15.01
CA GLN A 6 5.76 18.13 -16.17
C GLN A 6 4.96 17.90 -17.45
N CYS A 7 5.07 18.84 -18.38
CA CYS A 7 4.37 18.82 -19.65
C CYS A 7 5.36 19.00 -20.81
N THR A 8 5.04 18.35 -21.92
CA THR A 8 5.71 18.58 -23.22
C THR A 8 4.83 19.50 -24.05
N VAL A 9 5.38 20.61 -24.53
CA VAL A 9 4.64 21.55 -25.37
C VAL A 9 4.34 20.89 -26.72
N SER A 10 3.08 20.91 -27.14
CA SER A 10 2.61 20.23 -28.36
C SER A 10 2.29 21.19 -29.50
N ARG A 11 2.06 22.48 -29.18
CA ARG A 11 1.67 23.50 -30.14
C ARG A 11 2.77 24.52 -30.40
N ASP A 12 3.08 24.72 -31.68
CA ASP A 12 4.15 25.62 -32.15
C ASP A 12 3.93 27.09 -31.77
N ASP A 13 2.68 27.57 -31.80
CA ASP A 13 2.35 28.96 -31.45
C ASP A 13 2.59 29.23 -29.96
N PHE A 14 2.18 28.30 -29.11
CA PHE A 14 2.44 28.35 -27.68
C PHE A 14 3.92 28.21 -27.35
N GLN A 15 4.61 27.31 -28.05
CA GLN A 15 6.06 27.18 -27.93
C GLN A 15 6.76 28.51 -28.28
N ARG A 16 6.42 29.13 -29.41
CA ARG A 16 6.97 30.44 -29.80
C ARG A 16 6.69 31.52 -28.76
N TRP A 17 5.49 31.52 -28.17
CA TRP A 17 5.16 32.46 -27.09
C TRP A 17 6.02 32.23 -25.84
N LEU A 18 6.24 30.98 -25.43
CA LEU A 18 7.12 30.65 -24.30
C LEU A 18 8.55 31.18 -24.51
N TYR A 19 9.10 31.08 -25.72
CA TYR A 19 10.46 31.58 -26.00
C TYR A 19 10.53 33.11 -26.22
N TRP A 20 9.63 33.67 -27.02
CA TRP A 20 9.79 35.03 -27.57
C TRP A 20 8.64 35.96 -27.22
N GLY A 21 7.53 35.43 -26.69
CA GLY A 21 6.36 36.20 -26.32
C GLY A 21 6.66 37.14 -25.15
N LYS A 22 6.31 38.42 -25.32
CA LYS A 22 6.41 39.48 -24.30
C LYS A 22 5.04 40.01 -23.87
N THR A 23 4.01 39.75 -24.65
CA THR A 23 2.63 40.14 -24.35
C THR A 23 1.90 38.98 -23.69
N PRO A 24 0.86 39.26 -22.88
CA PRO A 24 -0.03 38.22 -22.37
C PRO A 24 -0.61 37.36 -23.51
N LEU A 25 -0.85 36.08 -23.22
CA LEU A 25 -1.48 35.13 -24.14
C LEU A 25 -2.82 34.69 -23.61
N THR A 26 -3.88 34.92 -24.38
CA THR A 26 -5.22 34.42 -24.05
C THR A 26 -5.39 32.99 -24.56
N ILE A 27 -5.81 32.10 -23.67
CA ILE A 27 -6.11 30.70 -23.97
C ILE A 27 -7.60 30.55 -24.24
N TYR A 28 -7.92 30.02 -25.41
CA TYR A 28 -9.29 29.76 -25.86
C TYR A 28 -9.60 28.27 -25.85
N LYS A 29 -10.82 27.90 -25.44
CA LYS A 29 -11.41 26.58 -25.67
C LYS A 29 -12.63 26.77 -26.58
N GLY A 30 -12.47 26.45 -27.87
CA GLY A 30 -13.45 26.85 -28.88
C GLY A 30 -13.47 28.37 -29.03
N GLU A 31 -14.63 28.99 -28.87
CA GLU A 31 -14.82 30.45 -28.95
C GLU A 31 -14.71 31.14 -27.57
N GLU A 32 -14.64 30.39 -26.49
CA GLU A 32 -14.62 30.93 -25.13
C GLU A 32 -13.18 31.19 -24.65
N ALA A 33 -12.92 32.40 -24.16
CA ALA A 33 -11.67 32.76 -23.52
C ALA A 33 -11.65 32.25 -22.07
N VAL A 34 -10.77 31.29 -21.78
CA VAL A 34 -10.77 30.58 -20.50
C VAL A 34 -9.85 31.25 -19.48
N THR A 35 -8.67 31.68 -19.92
CA THR A 35 -7.66 32.28 -19.04
C THR A 35 -6.65 33.09 -19.84
N MET A 36 -5.95 34.01 -19.18
CA MET A 36 -4.84 34.76 -19.76
C MET A 36 -3.55 34.42 -19.02
N LEU A 37 -2.52 34.09 -19.78
CA LEU A 37 -1.19 33.75 -19.28
C LEU A 37 -0.24 34.93 -19.40
N LEU A 38 0.52 35.15 -18.34
CA LEU A 38 1.59 36.13 -18.26
C LEU A 38 2.90 35.41 -17.94
N LYS A 39 3.98 35.93 -18.48
CA LYS A 39 5.33 35.41 -18.28
C LYS A 39 6.17 36.46 -17.55
N ILE A 40 6.79 36.06 -16.44
CA ILE A 40 7.75 36.87 -15.70
C ILE A 40 9.14 36.23 -15.84
N GLU A 41 10.04 36.93 -16.50
CA GLU A 41 11.39 36.44 -16.80
C GLU A 41 12.27 36.44 -15.54
N LYS A 42 12.78 35.27 -15.13
CA LYS A 42 13.67 35.12 -13.96
C LYS A 42 14.70 34.01 -14.18
N LYS A 43 15.74 34.33 -14.96
CA LYS A 43 16.79 33.37 -15.35
C LYS A 43 17.28 32.52 -14.16
N PRO A 44 17.40 31.19 -14.31
CA PRO A 44 17.35 30.43 -15.57
C PRO A 44 15.95 30.00 -16.05
N VAL A 45 14.87 30.38 -15.35
CA VAL A 45 13.50 29.94 -15.67
C VAL A 45 12.55 31.12 -15.89
N ASP A 46 11.43 30.89 -16.57
CA ASP A 46 10.35 31.86 -16.63
C ASP A 46 9.21 31.42 -15.73
N TYR A 47 8.69 32.33 -14.91
CA TYR A 47 7.52 32.07 -14.08
C TYR A 47 6.26 32.41 -14.86
N LEU A 48 5.29 31.51 -14.82
CA LEU A 48 4.00 31.67 -15.46
C LEU A 48 2.94 32.02 -14.41
N TYR A 49 2.17 33.06 -14.73
CA TYR A 49 1.03 33.50 -13.96
C TYR A 49 -0.21 33.50 -14.82
N GLN A 50 -1.36 33.25 -14.21
CA GLN A 50 -2.66 33.33 -14.85
C GLN A 50 -3.53 34.40 -14.20
N THR A 51 -4.40 35.00 -15.01
CA THR A 51 -5.46 35.92 -14.56
C THR A 51 -6.74 35.67 -15.35
N ALA A 52 -7.87 36.08 -14.78
CA ALA A 52 -9.17 35.97 -15.44
C ALA A 52 -9.24 36.90 -16.66
N VAL A 53 -9.95 36.45 -17.70
CA VAL A 53 -10.18 37.23 -18.92
C VAL A 53 -11.42 38.10 -18.71
N GLU A 54 -11.29 39.41 -18.86
CA GLU A 54 -12.43 40.33 -18.88
C GLU A 54 -13.13 40.32 -20.24
N ALA A 55 -14.38 40.77 -20.31
CA ALA A 55 -15.18 40.75 -21.54
C ALA A 55 -14.58 41.56 -22.71
N ASP A 56 -13.69 42.52 -22.41
CA ASP A 56 -12.95 43.33 -23.38
C ASP A 56 -11.56 42.75 -23.73
N GLY A 57 -11.20 41.59 -23.18
CA GLY A 57 -9.91 40.93 -23.38
C GLY A 57 -8.74 41.62 -22.68
N CYS A 58 -8.99 42.59 -21.80
CA CYS A 58 -7.95 43.32 -21.08
C CYS A 58 -7.62 42.71 -19.71
N ILE A 59 -6.43 43.06 -19.20
CA ILE A 59 -6.03 42.73 -17.82
C ILE A 59 -6.65 43.78 -16.90
N SER A 60 -7.43 43.32 -15.94
CA SER A 60 -8.02 44.16 -14.90
C SER A 60 -7.19 44.12 -13.62
N TRP A 61 -6.95 45.29 -13.02
CA TRP A 61 -6.32 45.43 -11.70
C TRP A 61 -7.15 44.78 -10.58
N LYS A 62 -8.42 44.45 -10.84
CA LYS A 62 -9.29 43.75 -9.89
C LYS A 62 -8.98 42.24 -9.84
N ASN A 63 -8.30 41.70 -10.84
CA ASN A 63 -8.00 40.28 -10.94
C ASN A 63 -6.57 40.01 -10.48
N GLY A 64 -6.43 39.21 -9.42
CA GLY A 64 -5.12 38.82 -8.90
C GLY A 64 -4.36 37.89 -9.85
N LEU A 65 -3.02 38.01 -9.87
CA LEU A 65 -2.15 37.07 -10.56
C LEU A 65 -1.98 35.81 -9.72
N THR A 66 -2.27 34.65 -10.31
CA THR A 66 -2.09 33.35 -9.66
C THR A 66 -0.94 32.61 -10.34
N PHE A 67 0.06 32.17 -9.57
CA PHE A 67 1.13 31.33 -10.08
C PHE A 67 0.56 30.04 -10.67
N CYS A 68 0.96 29.71 -11.90
CA CYS A 68 0.40 28.58 -12.63
C CYS A 68 1.45 27.67 -13.26
N GLY A 69 2.73 28.03 -13.24
CA GLY A 69 3.80 27.15 -13.71
C GLY A 69 5.18 27.81 -13.82
N VAL A 70 6.16 27.01 -14.24
CA VAL A 70 7.53 27.40 -14.53
C VAL A 70 7.91 26.82 -15.88
N HIS A 71 8.59 27.61 -16.71
CA HIS A 71 9.20 27.16 -17.95
C HIS A 71 10.73 27.18 -17.80
N ASP A 72 11.35 26.00 -17.88
CA ASP A 72 12.80 25.89 -17.93
C ASP A 72 13.29 26.19 -19.34
N ILE A 73 13.94 27.34 -19.50
CA ILE A 73 14.43 27.83 -20.79
C ILE A 73 15.53 26.92 -21.35
N GLY A 74 16.39 26.39 -20.48
CA GLY A 74 17.54 25.58 -20.87
C GLY A 74 17.14 24.18 -21.31
N LYS A 75 16.33 23.51 -20.48
CA LYS A 75 15.84 22.15 -20.75
C LYS A 75 14.62 22.10 -21.68
N LYS A 76 14.02 23.26 -21.97
CA LYS A 76 12.82 23.41 -22.80
C LYS A 76 11.61 22.67 -22.22
N THR A 77 11.55 22.58 -20.90
CA THR A 77 10.56 21.80 -20.16
C THR A 77 9.55 22.73 -19.49
N LEU A 78 8.27 22.35 -19.55
CA LEU A 78 7.19 23.11 -18.95
C LEU A 78 6.66 22.40 -17.71
N TYR A 79 6.54 23.12 -16.60
CA TYR A 79 6.00 22.61 -15.34
C TYR A 79 4.77 23.42 -14.97
N LEU A 80 3.61 22.77 -14.87
CA LEU A 80 2.33 23.45 -14.70
C LEU A 80 1.62 22.97 -13.44
N THR A 81 0.91 23.87 -12.78
CA THR A 81 -0.06 23.47 -11.75
C THR A 81 -1.17 22.59 -12.37
N LYS A 82 -1.74 21.68 -11.58
CA LYS A 82 -2.82 20.76 -12.03
C LYS A 82 -4.01 21.47 -12.69
N GLY A 83 -4.36 22.65 -12.22
CA GLY A 83 -5.44 23.46 -12.79
C GLY A 83 -5.14 23.87 -14.23
N LEU A 84 -3.98 24.51 -14.45
CA LEU A 84 -3.60 24.95 -15.78
C LEU A 84 -3.24 23.79 -16.72
N SER A 85 -2.63 22.72 -16.20
CA SER A 85 -2.32 21.55 -17.02
C SER A 85 -3.60 20.95 -17.62
N THR A 86 -4.69 20.85 -16.86
CA THR A 86 -6.01 20.42 -17.35
C THR A 86 -6.58 21.36 -18.42
N ILE A 87 -6.37 22.66 -18.29
CA ILE A 87 -6.81 23.61 -19.33
C ILE A 87 -6.03 23.40 -20.63
N LEU A 88 -4.71 23.17 -20.54
CA LEU A 88 -3.81 23.11 -21.69
C LEU A 88 -3.72 21.71 -22.33
N THR A 89 -4.08 20.65 -21.61
CA THR A 89 -3.98 19.26 -22.10
C THR A 89 -5.28 18.71 -22.65
N ASP A 90 -6.40 19.38 -22.37
CA ASP A 90 -7.73 18.90 -22.78
C ASP A 90 -8.19 19.57 -24.08
N GLY A 91 -8.82 18.79 -24.99
CA GLY A 91 -9.44 19.28 -26.21
C GLY A 91 -8.89 18.64 -27.49
N GLN A 92 -9.43 19.04 -28.65
CA GLN A 92 -9.05 18.48 -29.96
C GLN A 92 -7.65 18.92 -30.44
N ALA A 93 -7.14 20.05 -29.93
CA ALA A 93 -5.82 20.59 -30.26
C ALA A 93 -5.11 21.09 -28.98
N PRO A 94 -4.62 20.17 -28.13
CA PRO A 94 -4.03 20.53 -26.84
C PRO A 94 -2.75 21.34 -27.02
N PHE A 95 -2.52 22.27 -26.09
CA PHE A 95 -1.34 23.12 -26.05
C PHE A 95 -0.10 22.37 -25.54
N ALA A 96 -0.33 21.38 -24.66
CA ALA A 96 0.72 20.54 -24.11
C ALA A 96 0.18 19.14 -23.79
N ALA A 97 1.07 18.16 -23.71
CA ALA A 97 0.80 16.81 -23.24
C ALA A 97 1.44 16.59 -21.87
N ARG A 98 0.75 15.89 -20.95
CA ARG A 98 1.31 15.55 -19.63
C ARG A 98 2.37 14.46 -19.80
N ALA A 99 3.53 14.68 -19.22
CA ALA A 99 4.61 13.70 -19.15
C ALA A 99 4.69 13.09 -17.74
N ILE A 100 4.77 13.93 -16.70
CA ILE A 100 4.86 13.49 -15.30
C ILE A 100 3.70 14.11 -14.53
N PRO A 101 2.84 13.30 -13.88
CA PRO A 101 1.61 13.78 -13.25
C PRO A 101 1.84 14.54 -11.94
N SER A 102 2.96 14.31 -11.26
CA SER A 102 3.35 15.00 -10.02
C SER A 102 4.88 15.07 -9.92
N MET A 103 5.42 16.27 -9.78
CA MET A 103 6.85 16.47 -9.54
C MET A 103 7.23 16.12 -8.11
N VAL A 104 6.32 16.27 -7.15
CA VAL A 104 6.54 15.81 -5.78
C VAL A 104 6.76 14.30 -5.77
N ASP A 105 5.86 13.52 -6.38
CA ASP A 105 5.97 12.06 -6.40
C ASP A 105 7.23 11.61 -7.13
N GLU A 106 7.56 12.23 -8.27
CA GLU A 106 8.77 11.93 -9.04
C GLU A 106 10.04 12.17 -8.23
N ILE A 107 10.14 13.31 -7.54
CA ILE A 107 11.31 13.64 -6.71
C ILE A 107 11.41 12.68 -5.53
N CYS A 108 10.29 12.41 -4.84
CA CYS A 108 10.28 11.47 -3.72
C CYS A 108 10.66 10.05 -4.17
N ALA A 109 10.13 9.57 -5.29
CA ALA A 109 10.45 8.26 -5.83
C ALA A 109 11.95 8.13 -6.14
N LYS A 110 12.56 9.14 -6.78
CA LYS A 110 14.00 9.12 -7.06
C LYS A 110 14.86 9.18 -5.80
N ILE A 111 14.45 9.94 -4.79
CA ILE A 111 15.16 9.99 -3.50
C ILE A 111 15.04 8.65 -2.78
N ASN A 112 13.84 8.07 -2.69
CA ASN A 112 13.64 6.74 -2.09
C ASN A 112 14.48 5.68 -2.80
N GLN A 113 14.46 5.65 -4.14
CA GLN A 113 15.29 4.74 -4.93
C GLN A 113 16.79 4.95 -4.60
N ARG A 114 17.26 6.19 -4.54
CA ARG A 114 18.66 6.47 -4.21
C ARG A 114 19.02 6.01 -2.79
N VAL A 115 18.12 6.20 -1.83
CA VAL A 115 18.30 5.73 -0.45
C VAL A 115 18.39 4.20 -0.43
N GLU A 116 17.48 3.51 -1.10
CA GLU A 116 17.47 2.05 -1.22
C GLU A 116 18.72 1.50 -1.92
N GLU A 117 19.23 2.18 -2.94
CA GLU A 117 20.50 1.85 -3.60
C GLU A 117 21.71 2.00 -2.66
N ILE A 118 21.74 3.05 -1.82
CA ILE A 118 22.82 3.27 -0.84
C ILE A 118 22.77 2.20 0.26
N ILE A 119 21.58 1.90 0.78
CA ILE A 119 21.39 0.89 1.82
C ILE A 119 21.58 -0.53 1.25
N ALA A 120 21.21 -0.75 0.00
CA ALA A 120 21.38 -2.01 -0.74
C ALA A 120 20.81 -3.25 -0.02
N ASN A 121 19.70 -3.07 0.72
CA ASN A 121 19.11 -4.08 1.60
C ASN A 121 20.09 -4.70 2.61
N ASP A 122 21.16 -3.99 2.97
CA ASP A 122 22.15 -4.44 3.94
C ASP A 122 22.24 -3.44 5.09
N ARG A 123 21.78 -3.86 6.26
CA ARG A 123 21.82 -3.04 7.48
C ARG A 123 23.24 -2.61 7.86
N SER A 124 24.29 -3.30 7.40
CA SER A 124 25.69 -2.90 7.65
C SER A 124 26.05 -1.57 6.97
N ASN A 125 25.31 -1.16 5.94
CA ASN A 125 25.44 0.14 5.29
C ASN A 125 24.79 1.28 6.10
N LEU A 126 24.09 0.98 7.19
CA LEU A 126 23.56 2.02 8.08
C LEU A 126 24.66 2.60 8.98
N PRO A 127 24.67 3.93 9.21
CA PRO A 127 25.67 4.55 10.07
C PRO A 127 25.55 4.16 11.56
N THR A 128 24.37 3.69 12.00
CA THR A 128 24.15 3.15 13.35
C THR A 128 23.76 1.69 13.30
N GLN A 129 24.23 0.94 14.31
CA GLN A 129 23.89 -0.46 14.53
C GLN A 129 23.15 -0.67 15.87
N ILE A 130 22.83 0.42 16.57
CA ILE A 130 22.25 0.37 17.91
C ILE A 130 20.95 1.17 17.92
N VAL A 131 19.87 0.50 18.33
CA VAL A 131 18.63 1.17 18.75
C VAL A 131 18.90 1.80 20.11
N SER A 132 18.92 3.12 20.15
CA SER A 132 19.33 3.91 21.31
C SER A 132 18.12 4.29 22.18
N SER A 133 16.99 4.59 21.55
CA SER A 133 15.79 5.08 22.21
C SER A 133 15.09 3.96 23.00
N GLY A 134 14.75 4.25 24.26
CA GLY A 134 13.97 3.34 25.10
C GLY A 134 12.57 3.07 24.54
N GLN A 135 11.97 4.06 23.85
CA GLN A 135 10.70 3.86 23.17
C GLN A 135 10.84 2.91 22.00
N ALA A 136 11.85 3.13 21.15
CA ALA A 136 12.12 2.28 19.98
C ALA A 136 12.37 0.82 20.37
N LYS A 137 13.10 0.59 21.48
CA LYS A 137 13.31 -0.77 22.02
C LYS A 137 12.00 -1.43 22.45
N ARG A 138 11.12 -0.70 23.15
CA ARG A 138 9.81 -1.23 23.57
C ARG A 138 8.92 -1.53 22.37
N ASP A 139 8.93 -0.67 21.36
CA ASP A 139 8.15 -0.85 20.14
C ASP A 139 8.64 -2.06 19.33
N LEU A 140 9.97 -2.26 19.25
CA LEU A 140 10.56 -3.44 18.64
C LEU A 140 10.19 -4.71 19.40
N GLN A 141 10.34 -4.72 20.74
CA GLN A 141 10.00 -5.87 21.57
C GLN A 141 8.52 -6.25 21.42
N TYR A 142 7.62 -5.27 21.50
CA TYR A 142 6.19 -5.50 21.32
C TYR A 142 5.88 -6.08 19.93
N TYR A 143 6.53 -5.57 18.89
CA TYR A 143 6.37 -6.10 17.54
C TYR A 143 6.89 -7.55 17.42
N GLN A 144 8.04 -7.87 18.04
CA GLN A 144 8.57 -9.23 18.05
C GLN A 144 7.68 -10.20 18.82
N ASP A 145 7.11 -9.77 19.96
CA ASP A 145 6.27 -10.63 20.81
C ASP A 145 4.87 -10.88 20.22
N TYR A 146 4.31 -9.90 19.50
CA TYR A 146 2.90 -9.94 19.07
C TYR A 146 2.68 -9.52 17.61
N GLY A 147 3.39 -8.48 17.17
CA GLY A 147 3.12 -7.82 15.88
C GLY A 147 3.51 -8.65 14.65
N ALA A 148 4.67 -9.32 14.68
CA ALA A 148 5.20 -10.08 13.56
C ALA A 148 4.24 -11.21 13.17
N LYS A 149 3.83 -12.03 14.14
CA LYS A 149 2.89 -13.14 13.93
C LYS A 149 1.55 -12.68 13.34
N GLU A 150 0.94 -11.64 13.90
CA GLU A 150 -0.34 -11.12 13.39
C GLU A 150 -0.20 -10.57 11.97
N THR A 151 0.93 -9.90 11.68
CA THR A 151 1.22 -9.35 10.35
C THR A 151 1.37 -10.46 9.31
N VAL A 152 2.11 -11.52 9.64
CA VAL A 152 2.25 -12.71 8.79
C VAL A 152 0.90 -13.35 8.49
N ILE A 153 0.05 -13.53 9.51
CA ILE A 153 -1.28 -14.09 9.32
C ILE A 153 -2.10 -13.22 8.35
N CYS A 154 -2.13 -11.91 8.55
CA CYS A 154 -2.82 -10.99 7.63
C CYS A 154 -2.30 -11.12 6.19
N GLN A 155 -0.99 -11.17 5.99
CA GLN A 155 -0.36 -11.31 4.67
C GLN A 155 -0.75 -12.63 3.99
N ILE A 156 -0.73 -13.74 4.72
CA ILE A 156 -1.13 -15.06 4.21
C ILE A 156 -2.59 -15.05 3.72
N PHE A 157 -3.52 -14.47 4.48
CA PHE A 157 -4.92 -14.36 4.04
C PHE A 157 -5.13 -13.38 2.88
N ALA A 158 -4.20 -12.43 2.69
CA ALA A 158 -4.16 -11.51 1.56
C ALA A 158 -3.43 -12.08 0.32
N ASN A 159 -2.89 -13.30 0.39
CA ASN A 159 -2.01 -13.88 -0.66
C ASN A 159 -0.76 -13.04 -0.94
N GLN A 160 -0.18 -12.50 0.13
CA GLN A 160 1.03 -11.70 0.10
C GLN A 160 2.14 -12.44 0.87
N ALA A 161 3.35 -12.41 0.32
CA ALA A 161 4.55 -12.81 1.03
C ALA A 161 5.35 -11.55 1.39
N PRO A 162 6.08 -11.53 2.51
CA PRO A 162 7.04 -10.47 2.77
C PRO A 162 8.09 -10.49 1.64
N ASP A 163 8.38 -9.33 1.06
CA ASP A 163 9.42 -9.20 0.04
C ASP A 163 10.83 -9.25 0.63
N GLY A 164 10.95 -9.04 1.95
CA GLY A 164 12.22 -9.04 2.67
C GLY A 164 13.13 -7.88 2.24
N GLN A 165 12.55 -6.81 1.69
CA GLN A 165 13.26 -5.66 1.18
C GLN A 165 13.05 -4.44 2.07
N PHE A 166 14.14 -3.72 2.31
CA PHE A 166 14.10 -2.38 2.84
C PHE A 166 13.49 -1.42 1.82
N HIS A 167 12.50 -0.65 2.27
CA HIS A 167 11.85 0.40 1.49
C HIS A 167 11.97 1.72 2.22
N SER A 168 12.45 2.75 1.52
CA SER A 168 12.53 4.10 2.07
C SER A 168 11.16 4.79 2.02
N ASP A 169 10.87 5.62 3.03
CA ASP A 169 9.60 6.33 3.15
C ASP A 169 9.76 7.86 3.15
N TYR A 170 10.74 8.35 2.39
CA TYR A 170 10.91 9.78 2.14
C TYR A 170 9.65 10.33 1.45
N ILE A 171 9.06 11.35 2.06
CA ILE A 171 7.86 12.03 1.56
C ILE A 171 8.03 13.54 1.73
N LEU A 172 7.77 14.26 0.65
CA LEU A 172 7.59 15.72 0.67
C LEU A 172 6.09 16.04 0.66
N ASN A 173 5.60 16.70 1.70
CA ASN A 173 4.19 17.14 1.75
C ASN A 173 3.91 18.28 0.77
N GLU A 174 4.90 19.14 0.54
CA GLU A 174 4.84 20.23 -0.43
C GLU A 174 6.20 20.35 -1.11
N LEU A 175 6.23 21.02 -2.26
CA LEU A 175 7.46 21.31 -2.99
C LEU A 175 7.89 22.77 -2.76
N PRO A 176 8.86 23.05 -1.87
CA PRO A 176 9.39 24.40 -1.70
C PRO A 176 9.96 24.95 -3.01
N GLU A 177 9.81 26.25 -3.27
CA GLU A 177 10.40 26.89 -4.47
C GLU A 177 11.91 26.66 -4.52
N ALA A 178 12.61 26.86 -3.40
CA ALA A 178 14.05 26.65 -3.33
C ALA A 178 14.45 25.21 -3.66
N ALA A 179 13.71 24.21 -3.15
CA ALA A 179 13.98 22.81 -3.43
C ALA A 179 13.75 22.47 -4.92
N PHE A 180 12.65 22.94 -5.51
CA PHE A 180 12.40 22.75 -6.93
C PHE A 180 13.45 23.42 -7.81
N MET A 181 13.88 24.62 -7.44
CA MET A 181 14.92 25.34 -8.18
C MET A 181 16.28 24.65 -8.06
N ALA A 182 16.62 24.10 -6.89
CA ALA A 182 17.83 23.29 -6.71
C ALA A 182 17.78 22.03 -7.58
N TRP A 183 16.66 21.30 -7.55
CA TRP A 183 16.43 20.14 -8.40
C TRP A 183 16.52 20.48 -9.90
N LEU A 184 15.99 21.63 -10.35
CA LEU A 184 16.10 22.03 -11.74
C LEU A 184 17.54 22.30 -12.17
N GLN A 185 18.36 22.89 -11.29
CA GLN A 185 19.77 23.20 -11.56
C GLN A 185 20.63 21.95 -11.64
N ASP A 186 20.52 21.06 -10.65
CA ASP A 186 21.29 19.82 -10.54
C ASP A 186 20.42 18.72 -9.93
N PRO A 187 19.64 17.99 -10.75
CA PRO A 187 18.73 16.96 -10.26
C PRO A 187 19.47 15.86 -9.49
N GLU A 188 20.57 15.38 -10.05
CA GLU A 188 21.35 14.27 -9.49
C GLU A 188 22.01 14.68 -8.17
N GLY A 189 22.66 15.84 -8.10
CA GLY A 189 23.27 16.34 -6.86
C GLY A 189 22.26 16.67 -5.77
N PHE A 190 21.07 17.17 -6.14
CA PHE A 190 19.97 17.37 -5.20
C PHE A 190 19.48 16.05 -4.60
N ILE A 191 19.24 15.03 -5.46
CA ILE A 191 18.78 13.71 -5.03
C ILE A 191 19.80 13.07 -4.07
N GLU A 192 21.09 13.13 -4.40
CA GLU A 192 22.16 12.58 -3.56
C GLU A 192 22.22 13.28 -2.19
N THR A 193 22.18 14.62 -2.18
CA THR A 193 22.23 15.41 -0.94
C THR A 193 21.03 15.13 -0.03
N GLU A 194 19.82 15.08 -0.58
CA GLU A 194 18.61 14.80 0.18
C GLU A 194 18.57 13.36 0.69
N ALA A 195 18.99 12.38 -0.12
CA ALA A 195 19.08 10.98 0.28
C ALA A 195 20.06 10.79 1.47
N ASP A 196 21.26 11.37 1.38
CA ASP A 196 22.26 11.30 2.45
C ASP A 196 21.77 11.93 3.76
N GLN A 197 21.13 13.11 3.65
CA GLN A 197 20.53 13.77 4.81
C GLN A 197 19.41 12.92 5.42
N HIS A 198 18.55 12.35 4.58
CA HIS A 198 17.46 11.51 5.01
C HIS A 198 17.96 10.25 5.74
N ILE A 199 18.97 9.55 5.20
CA ILE A 199 19.63 8.42 5.85
C ILE A 199 20.21 8.83 7.20
N LYS A 200 20.94 9.94 7.24
CA LYS A 200 21.58 10.42 8.47
C LYS A 200 20.57 10.73 9.58
N ILE A 201 19.44 11.34 9.24
CA ILE A 201 18.39 11.71 10.20
C ILE A 201 17.60 10.48 10.64
N ASN A 202 17.33 9.53 9.74
CA ASN A 202 16.42 8.41 9.96
C ASN A 202 17.12 7.06 10.21
N GLN A 203 18.43 7.05 10.40
CA GLN A 203 19.24 5.83 10.59
C GLN A 203 18.68 4.83 11.61
N GLU A 204 18.16 5.30 12.77
CA GLU A 204 17.58 4.42 13.79
C GLU A 204 16.22 3.86 13.35
N LYS A 205 15.43 4.65 12.62
CA LYS A 205 14.16 4.20 12.03
C LYS A 205 14.39 3.11 10.99
N PHE A 206 15.40 3.26 10.13
CA PHE A 206 15.77 2.25 9.15
C PHE A 206 16.28 0.97 9.81
N LEU A 207 17.10 1.09 10.86
CA LEU A 207 17.51 -0.06 11.64
C LEU A 207 16.31 -0.80 12.26
N LEU A 208 15.33 -0.07 12.80
CA LEU A 208 14.11 -0.68 13.32
C LEU A 208 13.31 -1.41 12.26
N GLN A 209 13.23 -0.88 11.04
CA GLN A 209 12.59 -1.57 9.92
C GLN A 209 13.27 -2.91 9.64
N PHE A 210 14.59 -2.94 9.45
CA PHE A 210 15.33 -4.20 9.28
C PHE A 210 15.06 -5.22 10.39
N LEU A 211 15.07 -4.79 11.65
CA LEU A 211 14.85 -5.70 12.78
C LEU A 211 13.40 -6.23 12.84
N LYS A 212 12.43 -5.44 12.39
CA LYS A 212 11.04 -5.88 12.26
C LYS A 212 10.86 -6.81 11.07
N ASP A 213 11.51 -6.53 9.95
CA ASP A 213 11.47 -7.36 8.76
C ASP A 213 12.15 -8.71 8.99
N ASP A 214 13.27 -8.75 9.72
CA ASP A 214 13.92 -9.98 10.20
C ASP A 214 12.94 -10.85 11.01
N ALA A 215 12.21 -10.23 11.96
CA ALA A 215 11.22 -10.94 12.78
C ALA A 215 10.02 -11.42 11.95
N LEU A 216 9.53 -10.58 11.03
CA LEU A 216 8.44 -10.92 10.13
C LEU A 216 8.82 -12.11 9.23
N LEU A 217 10.02 -12.10 8.66
CA LEU A 217 10.50 -13.15 7.78
C LEU A 217 10.70 -14.47 8.54
N ALA A 218 11.22 -14.41 9.77
CA ALA A 218 11.36 -15.58 10.63
C ALA A 218 10.00 -16.22 10.97
N GLU A 219 9.02 -15.41 11.37
CA GLU A 219 7.64 -15.88 11.64
C GLU A 219 6.99 -16.45 10.38
N TYR A 220 7.16 -15.79 9.22
CA TYR A 220 6.63 -16.26 7.95
C TYR A 220 7.22 -17.64 7.59
N GLN A 221 8.54 -17.79 7.69
CA GLN A 221 9.22 -19.05 7.42
C GLN A 221 8.80 -20.16 8.39
N ALA A 222 8.73 -19.87 9.69
CA ALA A 222 8.28 -20.83 10.69
C ALA A 222 6.85 -21.31 10.40
N LEU A 223 5.94 -20.39 10.08
CA LEU A 223 4.56 -20.72 9.76
C LEU A 223 4.43 -21.50 8.44
N MET A 224 5.23 -21.18 7.42
CA MET A 224 5.24 -21.95 6.16
C MET A 224 5.82 -23.37 6.34
N GLN A 225 6.72 -23.57 7.31
CA GLN A 225 7.28 -24.89 7.64
C GLN A 225 6.34 -25.74 8.50
N ASP A 226 5.57 -25.12 9.39
CA ASP A 226 4.54 -25.77 10.19
C ASP A 226 3.28 -26.03 9.35
N THR A 227 3.28 -27.09 8.53
CA THR A 227 2.16 -27.42 7.65
C THR A 227 0.90 -27.85 8.41
N GLU A 228 1.06 -28.29 9.67
CA GLU A 228 -0.04 -28.65 10.57
C GLU A 228 -0.64 -27.44 11.29
N ASN A 229 -0.09 -26.25 11.07
CA ASN A 229 -0.63 -25.04 11.65
C ASN A 229 -2.09 -24.81 11.21
N PRO A 230 -3.03 -24.58 12.15
CA PRO A 230 -4.43 -24.34 11.84
C PRO A 230 -4.69 -23.21 10.83
N ILE A 231 -3.78 -22.23 10.75
CA ILE A 231 -3.86 -21.11 9.81
C ILE A 231 -3.92 -21.58 8.36
N HIS A 232 -3.18 -22.61 7.97
CA HIS A 232 -3.22 -23.16 6.60
C HIS A 232 -4.58 -23.74 6.27
N ARG A 233 -5.19 -24.43 7.24
CA ARG A 233 -6.53 -24.99 7.12
C ARG A 233 -7.58 -23.90 7.00
N MET A 234 -7.51 -22.86 7.84
CA MET A 234 -8.39 -21.69 7.76
C MET A 234 -8.28 -20.97 6.42
N LYS A 235 -7.07 -20.83 5.88
CA LYS A 235 -6.82 -20.24 4.55
C LYS A 235 -7.47 -21.08 3.45
N ALA A 236 -7.23 -22.39 3.42
CA ALA A 236 -7.80 -23.29 2.42
C ALA A 236 -9.34 -23.26 2.43
N ILE A 237 -9.95 -23.28 3.62
CA ILE A 237 -11.40 -23.13 3.80
C ILE A 237 -11.86 -21.77 3.25
N THR A 238 -11.18 -20.68 3.62
CA THR A 238 -11.53 -19.33 3.18
C THR A 238 -11.50 -19.20 1.66
N GLU A 239 -10.47 -19.73 1.01
CA GLU A 239 -10.31 -19.71 -0.44
C GLU A 239 -11.36 -20.55 -1.15
N ALA A 240 -11.61 -21.79 -0.67
CA ALA A 240 -12.64 -22.67 -1.21
C ALA A 240 -14.04 -22.03 -1.16
N LEU A 241 -14.36 -21.36 -0.05
CA LEU A 241 -15.64 -20.68 0.13
C LEU A 241 -15.74 -19.45 -0.77
N LYS A 242 -14.72 -18.59 -0.82
CA LYS A 242 -14.68 -17.41 -1.71
C LYS A 242 -14.83 -17.81 -3.18
N ALA A 243 -14.14 -18.87 -3.61
CA ALA A 243 -14.22 -19.37 -4.99
C ALA A 243 -15.59 -19.98 -5.32
N SER A 244 -16.32 -20.49 -4.33
CA SER A 244 -17.64 -21.10 -4.54
C SER A 244 -18.77 -20.07 -4.77
N GLY A 245 -18.67 -18.88 -4.18
CA GLY A 245 -19.76 -17.89 -4.13
C GLY A 245 -20.99 -18.35 -3.34
N ALA A 246 -20.91 -19.45 -2.59
CA ALA A 246 -22.02 -19.98 -1.80
C ALA A 246 -22.35 -19.05 -0.61
N LYS A 247 -23.64 -18.86 -0.33
CA LYS A 247 -24.09 -18.13 0.88
C LYS A 247 -24.19 -19.04 2.10
N THR A 248 -24.56 -20.30 1.87
CA THR A 248 -24.77 -21.32 2.90
C THR A 248 -24.10 -22.61 2.43
N VAL A 249 -23.37 -23.26 3.33
CA VAL A 249 -22.65 -24.51 3.08
C VAL A 249 -23.03 -25.55 4.11
N THR A 250 -22.76 -26.82 3.80
CA THR A 250 -22.90 -27.93 4.75
C THR A 250 -21.52 -28.31 5.24
N VAL A 251 -21.31 -28.26 6.55
CA VAL A 251 -20.04 -28.52 7.22
C VAL A 251 -20.17 -29.81 8.01
N THR A 252 -19.17 -30.67 7.88
CA THR A 252 -18.96 -31.85 8.72
C THR A 252 -17.82 -31.54 9.66
N VAL A 253 -18.06 -31.70 10.96
CA VAL A 253 -17.04 -31.58 12.01
C VAL A 253 -16.87 -32.92 12.71
N GLU A 254 -15.64 -33.23 13.11
CA GLU A 254 -15.31 -34.35 13.97
C GLU A 254 -14.64 -33.82 15.24
N LYS A 255 -15.21 -34.17 16.40
CA LYS A 255 -14.68 -33.79 17.71
C LYS A 255 -14.85 -34.95 18.68
N ASP A 256 -13.81 -35.27 19.42
CA ASP A 256 -13.81 -36.36 20.42
C ASP A 256 -14.32 -37.70 19.85
N GLY A 257 -14.01 -37.99 18.57
CA GLY A 257 -14.44 -39.20 17.86
C GLY A 257 -15.92 -39.22 17.44
N MET A 258 -16.65 -38.11 17.61
CA MET A 258 -18.02 -37.96 17.15
C MET A 258 -18.09 -37.00 15.95
N GLU A 259 -18.76 -37.45 14.88
CA GLU A 259 -19.00 -36.65 13.69
C GLU A 259 -20.40 -35.99 13.75
N LEU A 260 -20.49 -34.72 13.38
CA LEU A 260 -21.76 -34.03 13.16
C LEU A 260 -21.71 -33.23 11.86
N THR A 261 -22.80 -33.26 11.10
CA THR A 261 -22.96 -32.48 9.87
C THR A 261 -24.12 -31.49 10.00
N PHE A 262 -23.87 -30.21 9.71
CA PHE A 262 -24.87 -29.14 9.82
C PHE A 262 -24.71 -28.07 8.75
N LYS A 263 -25.71 -27.21 8.57
CA LYS A 263 -25.61 -26.04 7.68
C LYS A 263 -25.09 -24.82 8.42
N THR A 264 -24.32 -23.97 7.75
CA THR A 264 -23.88 -22.66 8.28
C THR A 264 -23.68 -21.65 7.16
N ALA A 265 -23.64 -20.36 7.51
CA ALA A 265 -23.34 -19.29 6.56
C ALA A 265 -21.87 -19.40 6.09
N ALA A 266 -21.60 -19.28 4.79
CA ALA A 266 -20.21 -19.38 4.30
C ALA A 266 -19.31 -18.29 4.90
N ASN A 267 -19.83 -17.08 5.06
CA ASN A 267 -19.06 -15.95 5.59
C ASN A 267 -18.61 -16.14 7.05
N SER A 268 -19.29 -16.97 7.85
CA SER A 268 -18.90 -17.23 9.24
C SER A 268 -17.61 -18.05 9.35
N LEU A 269 -17.24 -18.76 8.28
CA LEU A 269 -16.06 -19.62 8.21
C LEU A 269 -14.85 -18.96 7.53
N THR A 270 -14.99 -17.71 7.07
CA THR A 270 -13.91 -17.00 6.36
C THR A 270 -13.06 -16.13 7.29
N GLY A 271 -11.77 -16.01 6.94
CA GLY A 271 -10.79 -15.16 7.62
C GLY A 271 -10.05 -15.86 8.77
N HIS A 272 -9.18 -15.10 9.45
CA HIS A 272 -8.47 -15.56 10.64
C HIS A 272 -9.41 -15.50 11.86
N ARG A 273 -9.64 -16.64 12.52
CA ARG A 273 -10.51 -16.76 13.70
C ARG A 273 -9.98 -17.82 14.66
N ASN A 274 -10.07 -17.56 15.96
CA ASN A 274 -9.73 -18.56 16.98
C ASN A 274 -10.76 -19.69 17.08
N TYR A 275 -12.02 -19.42 16.70
CA TYR A 275 -13.11 -20.39 16.69
C TYR A 275 -14.24 -19.90 15.77
N TYR A 276 -15.11 -20.82 15.38
CA TYR A 276 -16.33 -20.52 14.62
C TYR A 276 -17.54 -20.49 15.55
N SER A 277 -18.42 -19.52 15.31
CA SER A 277 -19.60 -19.33 16.14
C SER A 277 -20.65 -20.40 15.87
N THR A 278 -21.16 -21.01 16.93
CA THR A 278 -22.33 -21.90 16.84
C THR A 278 -23.64 -21.13 16.62
N TYR A 279 -23.65 -19.80 16.78
CA TYR A 279 -24.83 -18.98 16.51
C TYR A 279 -25.20 -18.89 15.02
N ASP A 280 -24.24 -19.12 14.13
CA ASP A 280 -24.47 -19.17 12.68
C ASP A 280 -25.08 -20.50 12.20
N ILE A 281 -25.19 -21.47 13.11
CA ILE A 281 -25.84 -22.77 12.90
C ILE A 281 -27.36 -22.62 13.11
N PRO A 282 -28.21 -23.19 12.24
CA PRO A 282 -29.65 -23.26 12.45
C PRO A 282 -30.01 -23.83 13.83
N ALA A 283 -31.09 -23.32 14.42
CA ALA A 283 -31.44 -23.61 15.82
C ALA A 283 -31.67 -25.11 16.12
N GLN A 284 -32.08 -25.91 15.12
CA GLN A 284 -32.23 -27.36 15.28
C GLN A 284 -30.86 -28.04 15.35
N ASP A 285 -30.04 -27.89 14.32
CA ASP A 285 -28.68 -28.43 14.24
C ASP A 285 -27.81 -27.95 15.41
N ARG A 286 -28.00 -26.71 15.89
CA ARG A 286 -27.30 -26.20 17.08
C ARG A 286 -27.67 -26.96 18.35
N ARG A 287 -28.93 -27.38 18.54
CA ARG A 287 -29.32 -28.20 19.69
C ARG A 287 -28.67 -29.57 19.64
N GLU A 288 -28.53 -30.16 18.45
CA GLU A 288 -27.81 -31.42 18.26
C GLU A 288 -26.31 -31.26 18.55
N PHE A 289 -25.70 -30.16 18.08
CA PHE A 289 -24.33 -29.79 18.44
C PHE A 289 -24.15 -29.66 19.95
N GLU A 290 -25.04 -28.93 20.63
CA GLU A 290 -25.01 -28.76 22.09
C GLU A 290 -25.22 -30.07 22.86
N GLN A 291 -25.98 -31.03 22.30
CA GLN A 291 -26.18 -32.36 22.90
C GLN A 291 -24.94 -33.26 22.76
N LEU A 292 -24.26 -33.22 21.62
CA LEU A 292 -23.08 -34.06 21.36
C LEU A 292 -21.82 -33.50 22.00
N PHE A 293 -21.57 -32.20 21.86
CA PHE A 293 -20.30 -31.57 22.25
C PHE A 293 -20.42 -30.68 23.49
N GLY A 294 -21.64 -30.36 23.92
CA GLY A 294 -21.91 -29.53 25.10
C GLY A 294 -22.29 -28.09 24.75
N ARG A 295 -23.04 -27.46 25.67
CA ARG A 295 -23.68 -26.15 25.46
C ARG A 295 -22.71 -24.98 25.20
N SER A 296 -21.50 -25.07 25.71
CA SER A 296 -20.46 -24.04 25.59
C SER A 296 -19.31 -24.45 24.67
N ALA A 297 -19.48 -25.54 23.92
CA ALA A 297 -18.46 -25.99 22.99
C ALA A 297 -18.38 -25.06 21.78
N ASN A 298 -17.15 -24.83 21.33
CA ASN A 298 -16.85 -24.21 20.06
C ASN A 298 -16.20 -25.24 19.14
N TYR A 299 -16.21 -24.94 17.83
CA TYR A 299 -15.45 -25.69 16.85
C TYR A 299 -14.46 -24.77 16.14
N CYS A 300 -13.29 -25.32 15.80
CA CYS A 300 -12.20 -24.62 15.12
C CYS A 300 -12.01 -25.18 13.70
N ALA A 301 -11.03 -24.67 12.96
CA ALA A 301 -10.74 -25.17 11.62
C ALA A 301 -10.28 -26.63 11.64
N GLU A 302 -9.58 -27.01 12.71
CA GLU A 302 -9.06 -28.34 12.96
C GLU A 302 -10.18 -29.38 13.09
N ASP A 303 -11.31 -29.01 13.68
CA ASP A 303 -12.48 -29.89 13.82
C ASP A 303 -13.21 -30.11 12.47
N ILE A 304 -12.99 -29.29 11.44
CA ILE A 304 -13.69 -29.40 10.14
C ILE A 304 -13.03 -30.45 9.26
N THR A 305 -13.75 -31.55 9.01
CA THR A 305 -13.31 -32.63 8.12
C THR A 305 -13.77 -32.42 6.68
N ARG A 306 -14.93 -31.80 6.46
CA ARG A 306 -15.48 -31.62 5.10
C ARG A 306 -16.43 -30.44 5.00
N ILE A 307 -16.40 -29.73 3.86
CA ILE A 307 -17.37 -28.68 3.50
C ILE A 307 -17.92 -28.96 2.12
N THR A 308 -19.24 -28.95 1.98
CA THR A 308 -19.94 -29.20 0.72
C THR A 308 -20.96 -28.11 0.39
N TYR A 309 -21.23 -27.95 -0.90
CA TYR A 309 -22.32 -27.13 -1.43
C TYR A 309 -23.10 -27.94 -2.48
N GLY A 310 -24.31 -28.36 -2.13
CA GLY A 310 -25.07 -29.31 -2.93
C GLY A 310 -24.34 -30.65 -3.05
N LYS A 311 -24.01 -31.07 -4.28
CA LYS A 311 -23.24 -32.30 -4.54
C LYS A 311 -21.72 -32.06 -4.67
N LYS A 312 -21.27 -30.81 -4.56
CA LYS A 312 -19.86 -30.43 -4.76
C LYS A 312 -19.15 -30.36 -3.40
N THR A 313 -18.07 -31.11 -3.25
CA THR A 313 -17.11 -30.90 -2.16
C THR A 313 -16.31 -29.64 -2.44
N LEU A 314 -16.35 -28.68 -1.51
CA LEU A 314 -15.59 -27.44 -1.58
C LEU A 314 -14.24 -27.59 -0.88
N TYR A 315 -14.23 -28.27 0.26
CA TYR A 315 -13.05 -28.54 1.07
C TYR A 315 -13.18 -29.91 1.74
N GLU A 316 -12.07 -30.60 1.88
CA GLU A 316 -11.94 -31.87 2.59
C GLU A 316 -10.57 -31.90 3.26
N ALA A 317 -10.54 -32.24 4.54
CA ALA A 317 -9.29 -32.27 5.30
C ALA A 317 -8.40 -33.43 4.81
N PRO A 318 -7.06 -33.28 4.86
CA PRO A 318 -6.16 -34.39 4.62
C PRO A 318 -6.47 -35.54 5.58
N PRO A 319 -6.38 -36.80 5.13
CA PRO A 319 -6.62 -37.94 6.01
C PRO A 319 -5.59 -37.94 7.14
N ILE A 320 -6.07 -37.85 8.39
CA ILE A 320 -5.22 -38.00 9.57
C ILE A 320 -4.70 -39.45 9.54
N GLN A 321 -3.38 -39.65 9.47
CA GLN A 321 -2.82 -40.99 9.63
C GLN A 321 -3.14 -41.45 11.06
N ALA A 322 -3.81 -42.60 11.17
CA ALA A 322 -4.38 -43.11 12.42
C ALA A 322 -3.35 -43.41 13.53
N GLU A 323 -2.05 -43.25 13.28
CA GLU A 323 -0.97 -43.48 14.24
C GLU A 323 -0.82 -42.34 15.27
N ASP A 324 -1.23 -41.11 14.95
CA ASP A 324 -1.08 -39.93 15.84
C ASP A 324 -2.12 -39.87 16.99
N MET A 325 -3.23 -40.61 16.84
CA MET A 325 -4.27 -40.70 17.88
C MET A 325 -3.83 -41.60 19.05
N ALA A 326 -2.91 -42.54 18.82
CA ALA A 326 -2.41 -43.44 19.87
C ALA A 326 -1.39 -42.75 20.79
N GLU A 327 -0.46 -41.96 20.24
CA GLU A 327 0.56 -41.26 21.03
C GLU A 327 -0.02 -40.13 21.91
N ARG A 328 -1.07 -39.43 21.45
CA ARG A 328 -1.75 -38.40 22.26
C ARG A 328 -2.53 -38.97 23.45
N ILE A 329 -2.98 -40.23 23.38
CA ILE A 329 -3.68 -40.89 24.48
C ILE A 329 -2.67 -41.49 25.47
N GLU A 330 -1.50 -41.98 25.03
CA GLU A 330 -0.48 -42.57 25.92
C GLU A 330 0.24 -41.53 26.80
N MET A 331 0.47 -40.30 26.33
CA MET A 331 1.21 -39.28 27.09
C MET A 331 0.42 -38.64 28.26
N GLY A 332 -0.87 -39.01 28.44
CA GLY A 332 -1.72 -38.55 29.54
C GLY A 332 -1.85 -39.54 30.71
N GLY A 333 -1.24 -40.72 30.62
CA GLY A 333 -1.43 -41.81 31.59
C GLY A 333 -0.15 -42.22 32.33
N MET A 334 -0.05 -41.82 33.60
CA MET A 334 0.83 -42.38 34.65
C MET A 334 2.36 -42.27 34.51
N GLN A 335 2.94 -41.41 35.36
CA GLN A 335 4.05 -41.83 36.23
C GLN A 335 3.74 -41.41 37.67
N LEU A 336 3.20 -42.35 38.45
CA LEU A 336 3.36 -42.40 39.90
C LEU A 336 4.25 -43.62 40.20
N GLY A 337 5.47 -43.32 40.65
CA GLY A 337 6.47 -44.26 41.14
C GLY A 337 7.53 -43.48 41.88
#